data_AF-A0A2E1GR53-F1
#
_entry.id   AF-A0A2E1GR53-F1
#
_cell.length_a   1.000
_cell.length_b   1.000
_cell.length_c   1.000
_cell.angle_alpha   90.00
_cell.angle_beta   90.00
_cell.angle_gamma   90.00
#
_symmetry.space_group_name_H-M   'P 1'
#
loop_
_entity.id
_entity.type
_entity.pdbx_description
1 polymer ?
#
loop_
_entity_poly.entity_id
_entity_poly.type
_entity_poly.pdbx_seq_one_letter_code
_entity_poly.pdbx_strand_id
1 'polypeptide(L)'
;MIRVICVCTGTKYDEWYVDNLKHMIDTYSGIKYDKFEVMRENRYDDERGVFNKLLIFEKFKDGQNIYFDLDILIKGDVNNFLRKDFTLCSAWWRPEYHTPLNSSIMSWQGDNSWIHDEFMKDPEYNLFKYRRGMDQFIYENIKDYKLYEESDGFCSIQTINYEYDYDIYLFNQRGEDMKKKQLLTANNKFEKPWYEKYFKSNI
;
A
#
# COMPACT_ATOMS: atom_id res chain seq x y z
N MET A 1 19.92 7.57 -3.72
CA MET A 1 18.64 8.21 -3.40
C MET A 1 17.59 7.13 -3.16
N ILE A 2 16.96 7.13 -1.99
CA ILE A 2 15.81 6.31 -1.60
C ILE A 2 14.58 7.22 -1.46
N ARG A 3 13.49 6.88 -2.14
CA ARG A 3 12.21 7.59 -2.09
C ARG A 3 11.14 6.70 -1.48
N VAL A 4 10.49 7.19 -0.42
CA VAL A 4 9.26 6.62 0.11
C VAL A 4 8.09 7.37 -0.48
N ILE A 5 7.11 6.66 -1.02
CA ILE A 5 6.02 7.22 -1.85
C ILE A 5 4.68 6.77 -1.28
N CYS A 6 3.70 7.66 -1.25
CA CYS A 6 2.29 7.32 -1.08
C CYS A 6 1.40 8.08 -2.06
N VAL A 7 0.16 7.63 -2.27
CA VAL A 7 -0.82 8.26 -3.16
C VAL A 7 -2.00 8.72 -2.32
N CYS A 8 -2.24 10.04 -2.32
CA CYS A 8 -3.33 10.69 -1.60
C CYS A 8 -4.16 11.51 -2.60
N THR A 9 -5.13 10.84 -3.22
CA THR A 9 -6.01 11.41 -4.25
C THR A 9 -7.48 11.18 -3.89
N GLY A 10 -8.38 12.00 -4.42
CA GLY A 10 -9.82 11.83 -4.18
C GLY A 10 -10.22 12.22 -2.76
N THR A 11 -11.32 11.62 -2.28
CA THR A 11 -11.88 11.92 -0.94
C THR A 11 -11.71 10.79 0.08
N LYS A 12 -11.19 9.64 -0.34
CA LYS A 12 -11.06 8.44 0.51
C LYS A 12 -10.11 8.63 1.70
N TYR A 13 -9.01 9.35 1.50
CA TYR A 13 -8.00 9.58 2.52
C TYR A 13 -7.76 11.08 2.68
N ASP A 14 -7.67 11.53 3.92
CA ASP A 14 -7.27 12.89 4.30
C ASP A 14 -5.81 12.93 4.79
N GLU A 15 -5.34 14.13 5.16
CA GLU A 15 -3.96 14.34 5.60
C GLU A 15 -3.60 13.54 6.85
N TRP A 16 -4.58 13.13 7.66
CA TRP A 16 -4.34 12.27 8.82
C TRP A 16 -3.64 10.97 8.42
N TYR A 17 -4.03 10.35 7.29
CA TYR A 17 -3.39 9.11 6.84
C TYR A 17 -1.96 9.34 6.36
N VAL A 18 -1.71 10.44 5.64
CA VAL A 18 -0.36 10.83 5.18
C VAL A 18 0.57 11.09 6.37
N ASP A 19 0.10 11.87 7.33
CA ASP A 19 0.82 12.19 8.56
C ASP A 19 1.15 10.95 9.39
N ASN A 20 0.20 10.00 9.47
CA ASN A 20 0.41 8.76 10.21
C ASN A 20 1.38 7.82 9.49
N LEU A 21 1.24 7.65 8.18
CA LEU A 21 2.19 6.86 7.41
C LEU A 21 3.61 7.41 7.59
N LYS A 22 3.78 8.73 7.45
CA LYS A 22 5.09 9.37 7.66
C LYS A 22 5.60 9.17 9.09
N HIS A 23 4.74 9.35 10.10
CA HIS A 23 5.11 9.12 11.49
C HIS A 23 5.60 7.69 11.73
N MET A 24 4.88 6.68 11.21
CA MET A 24 5.24 5.29 11.38
C MET A 24 6.57 4.95 10.67
N ILE A 25 6.79 5.52 9.49
CA ILE A 25 8.08 5.42 8.78
C ILE A 25 9.20 6.01 9.62
N ASP A 26 9.06 7.24 10.09
CA ASP A 26 10.11 7.95 10.82
C ASP A 26 10.42 7.32 12.19
N THR A 27 9.43 6.68 12.82
CA THR A 27 9.52 6.22 14.21
C THR A 27 9.88 4.75 14.33
N TYR A 28 9.32 3.89 13.47
CA TYR A 28 9.38 2.44 13.64
C TYR A 28 10.12 1.72 12.52
N SER A 29 10.12 2.27 11.31
CA SER A 29 10.45 1.49 10.11
C SER A 29 11.94 1.19 9.91
N GLY A 30 12.83 1.87 10.63
CA GLY A 30 14.29 1.72 10.47
C GLY A 30 14.85 2.17 9.12
N ILE A 31 14.01 2.55 8.15
CA ILE A 31 14.45 2.95 6.82
C ILE A 31 15.07 4.35 6.84
N LYS A 32 16.24 4.49 6.22
CA LYS A 32 16.83 5.80 5.93
C LYS A 32 16.48 6.18 4.51
N TYR A 33 15.75 7.28 4.35
CA TYR A 33 15.28 7.74 3.05
C TYR A 33 15.66 9.19 2.81
N ASP A 34 15.77 9.58 1.54
CA ASP A 34 16.14 10.93 1.13
C ASP A 34 14.91 11.82 0.89
N LYS A 35 13.80 11.24 0.43
CA LYS A 35 12.54 11.97 0.20
C LYS A 35 11.32 11.14 0.55
N PHE A 36 10.31 11.82 1.10
CA PHE A 36 8.96 11.33 1.29
C PHE A 36 8.04 12.06 0.30
N GLU A 37 7.54 11.35 -0.70
CA GLU A 37 6.78 11.91 -1.82
C GLU A 37 5.30 11.54 -1.69
N VAL A 38 4.43 12.55 -1.74
CA VAL A 38 2.97 12.36 -1.72
C VAL A 38 2.43 12.66 -3.12
N MET A 39 2.03 11.62 -3.85
CA MET A 39 1.36 11.77 -5.13
C MET A 39 -0.07 12.27 -4.91
N ARG A 40 -0.37 13.47 -5.39
CA ARG A 40 -1.70 14.11 -5.29
C ARG A 40 -2.38 14.33 -6.64
N GLU A 41 -1.75 13.93 -7.73
CA GLU A 41 -2.33 14.05 -9.07
C GLU A 41 -3.51 13.07 -9.22
N ASN A 42 -4.70 13.63 -9.44
CA ASN A 42 -5.95 12.88 -9.51
C ASN A 42 -6.45 12.86 -10.97
N ARG A 43 -6.08 11.84 -11.74
CA ARG A 43 -6.52 11.67 -13.14
C ARG A 43 -7.83 10.90 -13.27
N TYR A 44 -8.13 10.05 -12.28
CA TYR A 44 -9.31 9.20 -12.28
C TYR A 44 -10.21 9.57 -11.08
N ASP A 45 -11.53 9.52 -11.26
CA ASP A 45 -12.51 9.76 -10.19
C ASP A 45 -12.41 8.75 -9.05
N ASP A 46 -13.16 8.94 -7.96
CA ASP A 46 -13.08 8.07 -6.78
C ASP A 46 -13.47 6.61 -7.06
N GLU A 47 -14.32 6.33 -8.05
CA GLU A 47 -14.66 4.95 -8.46
C GLU A 47 -13.48 4.24 -9.12
N ARG A 48 -12.61 5.01 -9.80
CA ARG A 48 -11.43 4.53 -10.53
C ARG A 48 -10.11 5.01 -9.92
N GLY A 49 -10.16 5.64 -8.75
CA GLY A 49 -9.03 6.36 -8.15
C GLY A 49 -7.85 5.46 -7.80
N VAL A 50 -8.08 4.15 -7.65
CA VAL A 50 -7.03 3.14 -7.49
C VAL A 50 -6.00 3.17 -8.63
N PHE A 51 -6.40 3.57 -9.85
CA PHE A 51 -5.49 3.67 -10.99
C PHE A 51 -4.56 4.89 -10.92
N ASN A 52 -4.81 5.88 -10.06
CA ASN A 52 -3.88 7.00 -9.85
C ASN A 52 -2.53 6.51 -9.29
N LYS A 53 -2.49 5.32 -8.67
CA LYS A 53 -1.25 4.67 -8.26
C LYS A 53 -0.30 4.40 -9.44
N LEU A 54 -0.80 4.18 -10.66
CA LEU A 54 0.07 3.93 -11.83
C LEU A 54 0.94 5.14 -12.18
N LEU A 55 0.53 6.35 -11.76
CA LEU A 55 1.28 7.59 -12.01
C LEU A 55 2.62 7.62 -11.30
N ILE A 56 2.82 6.81 -10.25
CA ILE A 56 4.11 6.71 -9.58
C ILE A 56 5.19 6.17 -10.53
N PHE A 57 4.85 5.26 -11.45
CA PHE A 57 5.80 4.72 -12.44
C PHE A 57 6.12 5.73 -13.54
N GLU A 58 5.18 6.61 -13.88
CA GLU A 58 5.42 7.71 -14.80
C GLU A 58 6.35 8.76 -14.19
N LYS A 59 6.18 9.10 -12.91
CA LYS A 59 6.94 10.18 -12.27
C LYS A 59 8.30 9.76 -11.74
N PHE A 60 8.43 8.55 -11.20
CA PHE A 60 9.59 8.13 -10.42
C PHE A 60 10.40 7.07 -11.18
N LYS A 61 11.23 7.56 -12.10
CA LYS A 61 12.02 6.75 -13.06
C LYS A 61 13.47 6.52 -12.67
N ASP A 62 13.85 6.90 -11.45
CA ASP A 62 15.22 6.83 -10.96
C ASP A 62 15.29 6.46 -9.48
N GLY A 63 16.51 6.21 -9.00
CA GLY A 63 16.77 5.89 -7.59
C GLY A 63 16.13 4.58 -7.13
N GLN A 64 16.17 4.34 -5.83
CA GLN A 64 15.40 3.27 -5.18
C GLN A 64 14.06 3.84 -4.73
N ASN A 65 12.98 3.15 -5.08
CA ASN A 65 11.61 3.55 -4.78
C ASN A 65 10.94 2.51 -3.90
N ILE A 66 10.14 2.97 -2.94
CA ILE A 66 9.20 2.14 -2.20
C ILE A 66 7.89 2.90 -2.03
N TYR A 67 6.80 2.22 -2.35
CA TYR A 67 5.44 2.70 -2.23
C TYR A 67 4.74 1.99 -1.09
N PHE A 68 3.96 2.75 -0.33
CA PHE A 68 3.06 2.26 0.69
C PHE A 68 1.66 2.82 0.46
N ASP A 69 0.64 1.95 0.58
CA ASP A 69 -0.74 2.41 0.72
C ASP A 69 -0.92 3.24 1.99
N LEU A 70 -1.93 4.11 1.99
CA LEU A 70 -2.27 4.94 3.14
C LEU A 70 -2.99 4.18 4.25
N ASP A 71 -3.59 3.03 3.93
CA ASP A 71 -4.26 2.14 4.88
C ASP A 71 -3.36 0.96 5.30
N ILE A 72 -2.16 1.29 5.79
CA ILE A 72 -1.24 0.33 6.40
C ILE A 72 -0.80 0.80 7.79
N LEU A 73 -0.38 -0.14 8.61
CA LEU A 73 0.31 0.10 9.87
C LEU A 73 1.74 -0.44 9.76
N ILE A 74 2.74 0.40 10.05
CA ILE A 74 4.15 0.01 10.13
C ILE A 74 4.57 0.10 11.59
N LYS A 75 5.03 -1.02 12.17
CA LYS A 75 5.45 -1.10 13.58
C LYS A 75 6.88 -1.60 13.81
N GLY A 76 7.57 -1.99 12.75
CA GLY A 76 8.93 -2.53 12.82
C GLY A 76 9.70 -2.31 11.52
N ASP A 77 10.85 -2.97 11.39
CA ASP A 77 11.83 -2.69 10.33
C ASP A 77 11.25 -2.99 8.94
N VAL A 78 11.52 -2.11 7.96
CA VAL A 78 11.05 -2.28 6.59
C VAL A 78 12.18 -2.30 5.56
N ASN A 79 13.44 -2.40 5.98
CA ASN A 79 14.57 -2.36 5.05
C ASN A 79 14.57 -3.57 4.10
N ASN A 80 14.01 -4.71 4.53
CA ASN A 80 13.80 -5.88 3.69
C ASN A 80 12.81 -5.62 2.52
N PHE A 81 11.92 -4.64 2.62
CA PHE A 81 11.02 -4.23 1.52
C PHE A 81 11.69 -3.30 0.49
N LEU A 82 12.99 -3.03 0.59
CA LEU A 82 13.73 -2.37 -0.48
C LEU A 82 14.21 -3.42 -1.49
N ARG A 83 13.55 -3.48 -2.64
CA ARG A 83 13.88 -4.42 -3.73
C ARG A 83 14.20 -3.66 -5.02
N LYS A 84 15.18 -4.17 -5.75
CA LYS A 84 15.61 -3.58 -7.03
C LYS A 84 14.64 -3.94 -8.16
N ASP A 85 14.30 -5.22 -8.26
CA ASP A 85 13.28 -5.70 -9.18
C ASP A 85 11.90 -5.19 -8.75
N PHE A 86 11.00 -4.99 -9.72
CA PHE A 86 9.61 -4.64 -9.42
C PHE A 86 8.99 -5.71 -8.52
N THR A 87 8.76 -5.37 -7.26
CA THR A 87 8.26 -6.30 -6.24
C THR A 87 7.00 -5.75 -5.61
N LEU A 88 5.99 -6.60 -5.45
CA LEU A 88 4.74 -6.29 -4.76
C LEU A 88 4.29 -7.48 -3.90
N CYS A 89 3.22 -7.33 -3.12
CA CYS A 89 2.79 -8.37 -2.19
C CYS A 89 2.09 -9.54 -2.89
N SER A 90 2.44 -10.78 -2.50
CA SER A 90 1.51 -11.89 -2.63
C SER A 90 0.36 -11.70 -1.63
N ALA A 91 -0.88 -11.90 -2.09
CA ALA A 91 -2.08 -11.76 -1.28
C ALA A 91 -2.43 -13.11 -0.61
N TRP A 92 -1.47 -13.71 0.08
CA TRP A 92 -1.54 -15.08 0.64
C TRP A 92 -2.70 -15.31 1.63
N TRP A 93 -3.30 -14.24 2.16
CA TRP A 93 -4.49 -14.30 3.03
C TRP A 93 -5.83 -14.37 2.26
N ARG A 94 -5.82 -14.20 0.94
CA ARG A 94 -7.04 -14.21 0.12
C ARG A 94 -7.34 -15.61 -0.43
N PRO A 95 -8.62 -15.98 -0.63
CA PRO A 95 -8.99 -17.18 -1.37
C PRO A 95 -8.48 -17.14 -2.82
N GLU A 96 -8.22 -18.31 -3.41
CA GLU A 96 -7.62 -18.50 -4.74
C GLU A 96 -8.37 -17.80 -5.90
N TYR A 97 -9.68 -17.59 -5.78
CA TYR A 97 -10.49 -16.93 -6.83
C TYR A 97 -10.35 -15.38 -6.84
N HIS A 98 -9.66 -14.81 -5.86
CA HIS A 98 -9.28 -13.41 -5.86
C HIS A 98 -7.97 -13.18 -6.64
N THR A 99 -7.71 -11.93 -7.00
CA THR A 99 -6.39 -11.56 -7.54
C THR A 99 -5.31 -11.89 -6.51
N PRO A 100 -4.29 -12.71 -6.86
CA PRO A 100 -3.28 -13.18 -5.91
C PRO A 100 -2.23 -12.11 -5.58
N LEU A 101 -2.39 -10.89 -6.11
CA LEU A 101 -1.52 -9.75 -5.90
C LEU A 101 -2.18 -8.69 -5.02
N ASN A 102 -1.34 -7.92 -4.34
CA ASN A 102 -1.71 -6.74 -3.61
C ASN A 102 -0.65 -5.63 -3.77
N SER A 103 -1.07 -4.43 -4.16
CA SER A 103 -0.18 -3.27 -4.38
C SER A 103 0.00 -2.35 -3.17
N SER A 104 -0.32 -2.81 -1.95
CA SER A 104 -0.17 -1.98 -0.75
C SER A 104 1.28 -1.75 -0.36
N ILE A 105 2.19 -2.61 -0.81
CA ILE A 105 3.64 -2.37 -0.78
C ILE A 105 4.16 -2.65 -2.18
N MET A 106 4.92 -1.70 -2.76
CA MET A 106 5.66 -1.93 -4.00
C MET A 106 7.06 -1.37 -3.89
N SER A 107 8.07 -2.03 -4.47
CA SER A 107 9.42 -1.49 -4.55
C SER A 107 10.06 -1.77 -5.90
N TRP A 108 10.88 -0.83 -6.37
CA TRP A 108 11.63 -0.93 -7.61
C TRP A 108 12.82 0.02 -7.61
N GLN A 109 13.86 -0.29 -8.39
CA GLN A 109 14.98 0.60 -8.64
C GLN A 109 15.03 0.99 -10.13
N GLY A 110 15.23 2.27 -10.41
CA GLY A 110 15.34 2.78 -11.78
C GLY A 110 13.99 3.01 -12.45
N ASP A 111 13.95 2.81 -13.77
CA ASP A 111 12.81 3.18 -14.61
C ASP A 111 11.88 1.99 -14.90
N ASN A 112 10.68 2.05 -14.31
CA ASN A 112 9.59 1.12 -14.55
C ASN A 112 8.40 1.78 -15.25
N SER A 113 8.59 2.90 -15.96
CA SER A 113 7.48 3.63 -16.60
C SER A 113 6.71 2.80 -17.62
N TRP A 114 7.34 1.76 -18.17
CA TRP A 114 6.71 0.80 -19.07
C TRP A 114 5.45 0.13 -18.49
N ILE A 115 5.31 0.02 -17.16
CA ILE A 115 4.09 -0.48 -16.50
C ILE A 115 2.93 0.50 -16.74
N HIS A 116 3.18 1.79 -16.55
CA HIS A 116 2.21 2.84 -16.84
C HIS A 116 1.92 2.91 -18.34
N ASP A 117 2.97 2.84 -19.17
CA ASP A 117 2.84 2.95 -20.62
C ASP A 117 2.00 1.77 -21.19
N GLU A 118 2.13 0.57 -20.63
CA GLU A 118 1.27 -0.58 -20.96
C GLU A 118 -0.20 -0.30 -20.66
N PHE A 119 -0.50 0.31 -19.51
CA PHE A 119 -1.87 0.68 -19.16
C PHE A 119 -2.42 1.76 -20.10
N MET A 120 -1.57 2.68 -20.55
CA MET A 120 -1.95 3.79 -21.42
C MET A 120 -2.12 3.42 -22.90
N LYS A 121 -1.85 2.17 -23.31
CA LYS A 121 -2.12 1.72 -24.68
C LYS A 121 -3.61 1.76 -25.04
N ASP A 122 -4.48 1.48 -24.07
CA ASP A 122 -5.94 1.56 -24.21
C ASP A 122 -6.60 1.83 -22.83
N PRO A 123 -6.53 3.08 -22.33
CA PRO A 123 -6.94 3.40 -20.96
C PRO A 123 -8.44 3.23 -20.74
N GLU A 124 -9.28 3.52 -21.74
CA GLU A 124 -10.74 3.34 -21.63
C GLU A 124 -11.10 1.87 -21.48
N TYR A 125 -10.54 1.01 -22.32
CA TYR A 125 -10.73 -0.44 -22.20
C TYR A 125 -10.19 -0.96 -20.88
N ASN A 126 -9.00 -0.53 -20.46
CA ASN A 126 -8.37 -1.00 -19.24
C ASN A 126 -9.17 -0.59 -18.00
N LEU A 127 -9.66 0.65 -17.93
CA LEU A 127 -10.55 1.10 -16.86
C LEU A 127 -11.84 0.28 -16.81
N PHE A 128 -12.40 -0.09 -17.98
CA PHE A 128 -13.61 -0.90 -18.05
C PHE A 128 -13.38 -2.37 -17.64
N LYS A 129 -12.29 -2.98 -18.12
CA LYS A 129 -11.93 -4.39 -17.91
C LYS A 129 -11.49 -4.66 -16.46
N TYR A 130 -10.59 -3.85 -15.93
CA TYR A 130 -9.92 -4.08 -14.65
C TYR A 130 -10.73 -3.54 -13.47
N ARG A 131 -11.96 -4.05 -13.30
CA ARG A 131 -12.88 -3.60 -12.24
C ARG A 131 -12.37 -3.89 -10.83
N ARG A 132 -11.44 -4.85 -10.66
CA ARG A 132 -10.79 -5.14 -9.39
C ARG A 132 -9.58 -4.23 -9.11
N GLY A 133 -9.34 -3.24 -9.96
CA GLY A 133 -8.27 -2.24 -9.83
C GLY A 133 -6.95 -2.67 -10.44
N MET A 134 -5.89 -1.91 -10.12
CA MET A 134 -4.57 -2.08 -10.74
C MET A 134 -3.92 -3.44 -10.45
N ASP A 135 -4.23 -4.08 -9.31
CA ASP A 135 -3.66 -5.40 -8.97
C ASP A 135 -4.04 -6.44 -10.05
N GLN A 136 -5.27 -6.37 -10.55
CA GLN A 136 -5.73 -7.23 -11.63
C GLN A 136 -5.03 -6.89 -12.95
N PHE A 137 -4.86 -5.60 -13.24
CA PHE A 137 -4.11 -5.15 -14.42
C PHE A 137 -2.68 -5.68 -14.40
N ILE A 138 -1.97 -5.56 -13.28
CA ILE A 138 -0.60 -6.05 -13.11
C ILE A 138 -0.57 -7.57 -13.32
N TYR A 139 -1.42 -8.31 -12.61
CA TYR A 139 -1.46 -9.77 -12.69
C TYR A 139 -1.66 -10.30 -14.12
N GLU A 140 -2.57 -9.69 -14.87
CA GLU A 140 -2.91 -10.16 -16.21
C GLU A 140 -1.86 -9.77 -17.26
N ASN A 141 -1.27 -8.57 -17.18
CA ASN A 141 -0.46 -7.99 -18.26
C ASN A 141 1.04 -7.92 -17.99
N ILE A 142 1.45 -7.83 -16.72
CA ILE A 142 2.84 -7.64 -16.34
C ILE A 142 3.42 -9.00 -15.96
N LYS A 143 4.53 -9.41 -16.58
CA LYS A 143 5.17 -10.72 -16.33
C LYS A 143 6.43 -10.63 -15.48
N ASP A 144 7.13 -9.51 -15.55
CA ASP A 144 8.39 -9.29 -14.85
C ASP A 144 8.16 -8.59 -13.50
N TYR A 145 7.50 -9.31 -12.57
CA TYR A 145 7.40 -8.90 -11.17
C TYR A 145 7.92 -9.99 -10.24
N LYS A 146 8.35 -9.59 -9.05
CA LYS A 146 8.67 -10.46 -7.91
C LYS A 146 7.62 -10.27 -6.83
N LEU A 147 7.58 -11.20 -5.88
CA LEU A 147 6.62 -11.17 -4.79
C LEU A 147 7.33 -11.06 -3.45
N TYR A 148 6.78 -10.22 -2.58
CA TYR A 148 6.91 -10.40 -1.14
C TYR A 148 5.98 -11.53 -0.72
N GLU A 149 6.47 -12.41 0.14
CA GLU A 149 5.73 -13.52 0.73
C GLU A 149 5.50 -13.30 2.22
N GLU A 150 4.70 -14.13 2.88
CA GLU A 150 4.43 -14.03 4.33
C GLU A 150 5.71 -13.88 5.17
N SER A 151 6.78 -14.57 4.77
CA SER A 151 8.10 -14.51 5.42
C SER A 151 8.81 -13.15 5.34
N ASP A 152 8.37 -12.24 4.48
CA ASP A 152 8.87 -10.86 4.45
C ASP A 152 8.26 -9.99 5.56
N GLY A 153 7.38 -10.52 6.41
CA GLY A 153 6.98 -9.84 7.65
C GLY A 153 5.82 -8.85 7.49
N PHE A 154 4.89 -9.11 6.56
CA PHE A 154 3.63 -8.37 6.44
C PHE A 154 2.42 -9.28 6.52
N CYS A 155 1.28 -8.78 7.01
CA CYS A 155 0.01 -9.51 7.02
C CYS A 155 -1.21 -8.61 6.79
N SER A 156 -2.39 -9.20 6.69
CA SER A 156 -3.67 -8.48 6.53
C SER A 156 -4.48 -8.51 7.82
N ILE A 157 -4.96 -7.34 8.25
CA ILE A 157 -5.84 -7.25 9.43
C ILE A 157 -7.20 -7.92 9.18
N GLN A 158 -7.56 -8.20 7.92
CA GLN A 158 -8.78 -8.93 7.61
C GLN A 158 -8.78 -10.37 8.15
N THR A 159 -7.61 -10.98 8.27
CA THR A 159 -7.43 -12.34 8.79
C THR A 159 -6.79 -12.36 10.17
N ILE A 160 -5.94 -11.38 10.49
CA ILE A 160 -5.19 -11.31 11.74
C ILE A 160 -5.59 -10.06 12.53
N ASN A 161 -6.48 -10.22 13.53
CA ASN A 161 -7.03 -9.10 14.31
C ASN A 161 -6.26 -8.80 15.61
N TYR A 162 -5.17 -9.50 15.89
CA TYR A 162 -4.34 -9.32 17.08
C TYR A 162 -2.93 -8.88 16.70
N GLU A 163 -2.21 -8.32 17.67
CA GLU A 163 -0.80 -7.99 17.52
C GLU A 163 0.05 -9.28 17.53
N TYR A 164 0.84 -9.46 16.47
CA TYR A 164 1.77 -10.54 16.24
C TYR A 164 3.11 -9.95 15.77
N ASP A 165 4.08 -10.81 15.49
CA ASP A 165 5.41 -10.45 15.06
C ASP A 165 5.51 -10.18 13.54
N TYR A 166 4.65 -9.29 13.05
CA TYR A 166 4.73 -8.73 11.70
C TYR A 166 5.15 -7.26 11.78
N ASP A 167 6.01 -6.81 10.87
CA ASP A 167 6.43 -5.42 10.79
C ASP A 167 5.36 -4.52 10.17
N ILE A 168 4.55 -5.09 9.24
CA ILE A 168 3.51 -4.35 8.51
C ILE A 168 2.15 -5.07 8.57
N TYR A 169 1.09 -4.29 8.84
CA TYR A 169 -0.30 -4.73 8.76
C TYR A 169 -1.05 -3.95 7.69
N LEU A 170 -1.65 -4.65 6.75
CA LEU A 170 -2.45 -4.08 5.68
C LEU A 170 -3.93 -4.03 6.12
N PHE A 171 -4.53 -2.84 6.12
CA PHE A 171 -5.97 -2.70 6.40
C PHE A 171 -6.83 -3.09 5.20
N ASN A 172 -6.27 -3.06 3.98
CA ASN A 172 -6.89 -3.59 2.77
C ASN A 172 -8.35 -3.13 2.60
N GLN A 173 -8.57 -1.86 2.29
CA GLN A 173 -9.90 -1.23 2.15
C GLN A 173 -10.63 -0.97 3.48
N ARG A 174 -10.03 -1.31 4.63
CA ARG A 174 -10.57 -0.99 5.96
C ARG A 174 -9.87 0.22 6.61
N GLY A 175 -9.47 1.22 5.81
CA GLY A 175 -8.77 2.42 6.30
C GLY A 175 -9.51 3.13 7.43
N GLU A 176 -10.84 3.19 7.38
CA GLU A 176 -11.66 3.78 8.46
C GLU A 176 -11.48 3.09 9.81
N ASP A 177 -11.08 1.81 9.84
CA ASP A 177 -10.79 1.13 11.09
C ASP A 177 -9.58 1.74 11.80
N MET A 178 -8.61 2.30 11.07
CA MET A 178 -7.46 2.97 11.66
C MET A 178 -7.87 4.17 12.53
N LYS A 179 -9.03 4.79 12.26
CA LYS A 179 -9.57 5.91 13.04
C LYS A 179 -10.52 5.48 14.16
N LYS A 180 -10.88 4.20 14.25
CA LYS A 180 -11.77 3.72 15.31
C LYS A 180 -11.09 3.80 16.67
N LYS A 181 -11.72 4.47 17.63
CA LYS A 181 -11.25 4.52 19.02
C LYS A 181 -11.60 3.26 19.82
N GLN A 182 -12.55 2.46 19.33
CA GLN A 182 -13.01 1.23 19.96
C GLN A 182 -13.40 0.21 18.88
N LEU A 183 -13.10 -1.06 19.14
CA LEU A 183 -13.55 -2.20 18.35
C LEU A 183 -14.44 -3.09 19.22
N LEU A 184 -15.51 -3.63 18.62
CA LEU A 184 -16.30 -4.67 19.25
C LEU A 184 -15.51 -5.98 19.20
N THR A 185 -15.18 -6.51 20.37
CA THR A 185 -14.49 -7.79 20.53
C THR A 185 -15.46 -8.97 20.42
N ALA A 186 -14.94 -10.18 20.24
CA ALA A 186 -15.72 -11.42 20.23
C ALA A 186 -16.55 -11.64 21.52
N ASN A 187 -16.17 -10.99 22.62
CA ASN A 187 -16.86 -11.05 23.91
C ASN A 187 -17.91 -9.93 24.08
N ASN A 188 -18.31 -9.26 22.99
CA ASN A 188 -19.23 -8.12 22.99
C ASN A 188 -18.79 -6.96 23.89
N LYS A 189 -17.48 -6.77 24.05
CA LYS A 189 -16.90 -5.61 24.75
C LYS A 189 -16.26 -4.66 23.76
N PHE A 190 -16.38 -3.37 24.03
CA PHE A 190 -15.63 -2.35 23.32
C PHE A 190 -14.26 -2.18 23.96
N GLU A 191 -13.22 -2.41 23.17
CA GLU A 191 -11.83 -2.24 23.59
C GLU A 191 -11.10 -1.32 22.61
N LYS A 192 -10.08 -0.61 23.11
CA LYS A 192 -9.22 0.19 22.23
C LYS A 192 -8.48 -0.73 21.26
N PRO A 193 -8.38 -0.38 19.97
CA PRO A 193 -7.58 -1.16 19.05
C PRO A 193 -6.11 -1.16 19.49
N TRP A 194 -5.49 -2.34 19.50
CA TRP A 194 -4.08 -2.51 19.89
C TRP A 194 -3.13 -1.67 19.03
N TYR A 195 -3.51 -1.39 17.78
CA TYR A 195 -2.70 -0.63 16.83
C TYR A 195 -2.74 0.89 17.04
N GLU A 196 -3.67 1.42 17.85
CA GLU A 196 -3.81 2.86 18.10
C GLU A 196 -2.50 3.49 18.62
N LYS A 197 -1.72 2.72 19.39
CA LYS A 197 -0.46 3.16 20.00
C LYS A 197 0.66 3.49 19.00
N TYR A 198 0.52 3.08 17.73
CA TYR A 198 1.50 3.33 16.67
C TYR A 198 1.16 4.54 15.80
N PHE A 199 -0.03 5.10 15.97
CA PHE A 199 -0.44 6.29 15.25
C PHE A 199 0.05 7.54 15.96
N LYS A 200 0.34 8.58 15.18
CA LYS A 200 0.70 9.92 15.65
C LYS A 200 -0.43 10.39 16.57
N SER A 201 -0.15 10.42 17.87
CA SER A 201 -1.13 10.69 18.91
C SER A 201 -1.66 12.12 18.79
N ASN A 202 -2.82 12.28 18.13
CA ASN A 202 -3.66 13.49 18.14
C ASN A 202 -5.08 13.21 17.57
N ILE A 203 -5.87 12.40 18.27
CA ILE A 203 -7.35 12.53 18.28
C ILE A 203 -7.89 12.50 19.71
#